data_AF-A0A957XX47-F1
#
_entry.id   AF-A0A957XX47-F1
#
_cell.length_a   1.000
_cell.length_b   1.000
_cell.length_c   1.000
_cell.angle_alpha   90.00
_cell.angle_beta   90.00
_cell.angle_gamma   90.00
#
_symmetry.space_group_name_H-M   'P 1'
#
loop_
_entity.id
_entity.type
_entity.pdbx_description
1 polymer ?
#
loop_
_entity_poly.entity_id
_entity_poly.type
_entity_poly.pdbx_seq_one_letter_code
_entity_poly.pdbx_strand_id
1 'polypeptide(L)' 'ANILARPLMAMAGDLASVLAPGGLAVLSGFVTRDANRVLAAHRARGLVQVRRRVIDDWVTLVVRKAG' A
#
# COMPACT_ATOMS: atom_id res chain seq x y z
N ALA A 1 2.63 -0.88 7.55
CA ALA A 1 4.04 -0.44 7.67
C ALA A 1 4.12 1.07 7.51
N ASN A 2 4.94 1.73 8.32
CA ASN A 2 5.21 3.17 8.27
C ASN A 2 6.67 3.43 7.88
N ILE A 3 6.99 3.32 6.60
CA ILE A 3 8.36 3.36 6.07
C ILE A 3 8.36 4.00 4.67
N LEU A 4 9.55 4.20 4.10
CA LEU A 4 9.72 4.87 2.80
C LEU A 4 9.01 4.15 1.63
N ALA A 5 8.65 4.94 0.61
CA ALA A 5 7.94 4.46 -0.58
C ALA A 5 8.63 3.31 -1.32
N ARG A 6 9.96 3.38 -1.50
CA ARG A 6 10.72 2.36 -2.26
C ARG A 6 10.68 0.98 -1.58
N PRO A 7 10.99 0.85 -0.27
CA PRO A 7 10.77 -0.40 0.46
C PRO A 7 9.33 -0.91 0.36
N LEU A 8 8.33 -0.04 0.53
CA LEU A 8 6.92 -0.46 0.40
C LEU A 8 6.63 -1.06 -0.99
N MET A 9 7.15 -0.46 -2.07
CA MET A 9 7.00 -1.02 -3.42
C MET A 9 7.71 -2.37 -3.57
N ALA A 10 8.92 -2.52 -3.01
CA ALA A 10 9.69 -3.75 -3.08
C ALA A 10 8.99 -4.91 -2.33
N MET A 11 8.36 -4.62 -1.19
CA MET A 11 7.67 -5.60 -0.35
C MET A 11 6.26 -5.95 -0.84
N ALA A 12 5.78 -5.37 -1.94
CA ALA A 12 4.39 -5.53 -2.38
C ALA A 12 4.01 -7.00 -2.65
N GLY A 13 4.94 -7.80 -3.20
CA GLY A 13 4.73 -9.22 -3.45
C GLY A 13 4.63 -10.02 -2.15
N ASP A 14 5.57 -9.82 -1.24
CA ASP A 14 5.62 -10.49 0.06
C ASP A 14 4.39 -10.15 0.90
N LEU A 15 3.97 -8.88 0.90
CA LEU A 15 2.75 -8.47 1.61
C LEU A 15 1.50 -9.16 1.04
N ALA A 16 1.38 -9.26 -0.29
CA ALA A 16 0.24 -9.91 -0.92
C ALA A 16 0.21 -11.42 -0.66
N SER A 17 1.37 -12.09 -0.55
CA SER A 17 1.45 -13.53 -0.30
C SER A 17 1.01 -13.90 1.12
N VAL A 18 1.36 -13.08 2.12
CA VAL A 18 1.03 -13.34 3.53
C VAL A 18 -0.34 -12.83 3.97
N LEU A 19 -0.97 -11.92 3.22
CA LEU A 19 -2.33 -11.47 3.51
C LEU A 19 -3.34 -12.60 3.25
N ALA A 20 -4.23 -12.84 4.22
CA ALA A 20 -5.39 -13.68 4.03
C ALA A 20 -6.35 -13.06 2.99
N PRO A 21 -7.18 -13.88 2.28
CA PRO A 21 -8.25 -13.36 1.43
C PRO A 21 -9.13 -12.36 2.18
N GLY A 22 -9.39 -11.20 1.57
CA GLY A 22 -10.12 -10.09 2.23
C GLY A 22 -9.34 -9.32 3.30
N GLY A 23 -8.11 -9.74 3.62
CA GLY A 23 -7.26 -9.09 4.62
C GLY A 23 -6.85 -7.67 4.22
N LEU A 24 -6.69 -6.80 5.22
CA LEU A 24 -6.31 -5.40 5.05
C LEU A 24 -4.85 -5.17 5.42
N ALA A 25 -4.21 -4.25 4.71
CA ALA A 25 -2.91 -3.70 5.08
C ALA A 25 -2.92 -2.17 5.04
N VAL A 26 -2.19 -1.57 5.97
CA VAL A 26 -1.99 -0.13 6.05
C VAL A 26 -0.57 0.20 5.63
N LEU A 27 -0.41 1.06 4.64
CA LEU A 27 0.87 1.54 4.11
C LEU A 27 0.96 3.04 4.39
N SER A 28 1.98 3.48 5.11
CA SER A 28 2.20 4.89 5.43
C SER A 28 3.70 5.21 5.41
N GLY A 29 4.06 6.48 5.65
CA GLY A 29 5.47 6.90 5.73
C GLY A 29 6.06 7.35 4.41
N PHE A 30 5.20 7.72 3.46
CA PHE A 30 5.57 8.27 2.17
C PHE A 30 4.73 9.49 1.83
N VAL A 31 5.24 10.27 0.88
CA VAL A 31 4.70 11.55 0.47
C VAL A 31 3.76 11.46 -0.73
N THR A 32 2.97 12.50 -0.98
CA THR A 32 1.92 12.49 -2.00
C THR A 32 2.43 12.14 -3.41
N ARG A 33 3.61 12.63 -3.79
CA ARG A 33 4.25 12.35 -5.10
C ARG A 33 4.52 10.87 -5.35
N ASP A 34 4.72 10.07 -4.29
CA ASP A 34 5.01 8.65 -4.40
C ASP A 34 3.77 7.76 -4.29
N ALA A 35 2.64 8.31 -3.84
CA ALA A 35 1.46 7.52 -3.50
C ALA A 35 0.93 6.66 -4.65
N ASN A 36 0.89 7.20 -5.87
CA ASN A 36 0.40 6.45 -7.03
C ASN A 36 1.36 5.31 -7.42
N ARG A 37 2.67 5.50 -7.24
CA ARG A 37 3.68 4.45 -7.50
C ARG A 37 3.59 3.33 -6.46
N VAL A 38 3.47 3.70 -5.17
CA VAL A 38 3.24 2.74 -4.08
C VAL A 38 1.98 1.93 -4.33
N LEU A 39 0.87 2.60 -4.68
CA LEU A 39 -0.38 1.92 -4.97
C LEU A 39 -0.29 1.02 -6.20
N ALA A 40 0.35 1.47 -7.29
CA ALA A 40 0.52 0.69 -8.50
C ALA A 40 1.28 -0.62 -8.24
N ALA A 41 2.37 -0.55 -7.45
CA ALA A 41 3.14 -1.75 -7.07
C ALA A 41 2.28 -2.78 -6.31
N HIS A 42 1.41 -2.33 -5.41
CA HIS A 42 0.50 -3.21 -4.66
C HIS A 42 -0.66 -3.73 -5.52
N ARG A 43 -1.21 -2.89 -6.41
CA ARG A 43 -2.24 -3.29 -7.38
C ARG A 43 -1.76 -4.37 -8.34
N ALA A 44 -0.52 -4.28 -8.81
CA ALA A 44 0.10 -5.31 -9.64
C ALA A 44 0.20 -6.68 -8.94
N ARG A 45 0.00 -6.74 -7.62
CA ARG A 45 -0.03 -7.95 -6.79
C ARG A 45 -1.43 -8.34 -6.32
N GLY A 46 -2.48 -7.77 -6.91
CA GLY A 46 -3.87 -8.09 -6.59
C GLY A 46 -4.43 -7.40 -5.35
N LEU A 47 -3.71 -6.41 -4.80
CA LEU A 47 -4.21 -5.61 -3.67
C LEU A 47 -4.98 -4.39 -4.19
N VAL A 48 -6.17 -4.15 -3.65
CA VAL A 48 -7.05 -3.05 -4.04
C VAL A 48 -7.05 -1.94 -3.00
N GLN A 49 -7.05 -0.68 -3.43
CA GLN A 49 -7.19 0.46 -2.52
C GLN A 49 -8.59 0.46 -1.91
N VAL A 50 -8.67 0.50 -0.58
CA VAL A 50 -9.92 0.70 0.17
C VAL A 50 -10.04 2.13 0.65
N ARG A 51 -8.92 2.72 1.09
CA ARG A 51 -8.91 4.08 1.63
C ARG A 51 -7.59 4.76 1.34
N ARG A 52 -7.66 6.08 1.18
CA ARG A 52 -6.50 6.97 1.16
C ARG A 52 -6.74 8.11 2.15
N ARG A 53 -5.74 8.42 2.96
CA ARG A 53 -5.70 9.55 3.87
C ARG A 53 -4.46 10.36 3.55
N VAL A 54 -4.61 11.68 3.56
CA VAL A 54 -3.51 12.63 3.36
C VAL A 54 -3.54 13.61 4.53
N ILE A 55 -2.40 13.83 5.16
CA ILE A 55 -2.20 14.82 6.22
C ILE A 55 -0.96 15.60 5.83
N ASP A 56 -1.14 16.87 5.50
CA ASP A 56 -0.13 17.69 4.81
C ASP A 56 0.38 16.95 3.55
N ASP A 57 1.69 16.68 3.46
CA ASP A 57 2.26 15.91 2.35
C ASP A 57 2.34 14.41 2.62
N TRP A 58 1.98 13.94 3.82
CA TRP A 58 2.10 12.52 4.20
C TRP A 58 0.86 11.73 3.81
N VAL A 59 1.08 10.54 3.24
CA VAL A 59 0.01 9.65 2.77
C VAL A 59 -0.04 8.38 3.58
N THR A 60 -1.27 7.94 3.85
CA THR A 60 -1.59 6.59 4.29
C THR A 60 -2.56 5.95 3.30
N LEU A 61 -2.24 4.76 2.82
CA LEU A 61 -3.09 3.91 1.99
C LEU A 61 -3.54 2.70 2.80
N VAL A 62 -4.83 2.38 2.74
CA VAL A 62 -5.36 1.09 3.17
C VAL A 62 -5.65 0.28 1.92
N VAL A 63 -5.05 -0.89 1.82
CA VAL A 63 -5.24 -1.83 0.72
C VAL A 63 -5.82 -3.14 1.24
N ARG A 64 -6.50 -3.89 0.36
CA ARG A 64 -7.14 -5.17 0.67
C ARG A 64 -6.72 -6.22 -0.34
N LYS A 65 -6.49 -7.47 0.08
CA LYS A 65 -6.39 -8.59 -0.84
C LYS A 65 -7.77 -8.97 -1.35
N ALA A 66 -7.93 -9.10 -2.66
CA ALA A 66 -9.16 -9.63 -3.22
C ALA A 66 -9.48 -11.00 -2.58
N GLY A 67 -10.77 -11.28 -2.40
CA GLY A 67 -11.25 -12.58 -1.92
C GLY A 67 -11.00 -13.68 -2.94
#